data_AF-A0A3A6DMF5-F1
#
_entry.id   AF-A0A3A6DMF5-F1
#
_cell.length_a   1.000
_cell.length_b   1.000
_cell.length_c   1.000
_cell.angle_alpha   90.00
_cell.angle_beta   90.00
_cell.angle_gamma   90.00
#
_symmetry.space_group_name_H-M   'P 1'
#
loop_
_entity.id
_entity.type
_entity.pdbx_description
1 polymer ?
#
loop_
_entity_poly.entity_id
_entity_poly.type
_entity_poly.pdbx_seq_one_letter_code
_entity_poly.pdbx_strand_id
1 'polypeptide(L)'
;MEGISTKEKIRIKALHLFASYGYDAVSVAQIAKAVGIQAPSLYKHYASKEDIFHAIIREMEQRYAQHAAKLHINGTDAETDMMLYEQITDDQLVDMGLHMFSYFLHDEYESSFRKMLNMERYHNKQLADLFQKQYFEDAIAYQTMIFQHLMQAKILKPGNPKTTAIQFYAPIFLLLELCDSRAAFEREAIALLQEHIRQFLKLNSIKQTAGN
;
A
#
# COMPACT_ATOMS: atom_id res chain seq x y z
N MET A 1 -11.02 -23.65 -14.89
CA MET A 1 -10.36 -22.91 -13.79
C MET A 1 -9.32 -23.84 -13.21
N GLU A 2 -8.04 -23.63 -13.55
CA GLU A 2 -6.94 -24.37 -12.92
C GLU A 2 -6.91 -24.03 -11.43
N GLY A 3 -6.90 -25.05 -10.57
CA GLY A 3 -6.82 -24.85 -9.14
C GLY A 3 -5.45 -24.27 -8.76
N ILE A 4 -5.43 -23.31 -7.83
CA ILE A 4 -4.19 -22.74 -7.29
C ILE A 4 -3.22 -23.83 -6.81
N SER A 5 -1.93 -23.63 -7.08
CA SER A 5 -0.89 -24.62 -6.76
C SER A 5 -0.73 -24.84 -5.25
N THR A 6 -0.18 -25.97 -4.80
CA THR A 6 0.12 -26.18 -3.37
C THR A 6 1.07 -25.11 -2.82
N LYS A 7 2.03 -24.66 -3.63
CA LYS A 7 2.97 -23.59 -3.27
C LYS A 7 2.23 -22.27 -2.99
N GLU A 8 1.27 -21.93 -3.84
CA GLU A 8 0.41 -20.77 -3.67
C GLU A 8 -0.52 -20.89 -2.47
N LYS A 9 -1.14 -22.06 -2.24
CA LYS A 9 -1.94 -22.33 -1.04
C LYS A 9 -1.13 -22.13 0.24
N ILE A 10 0.12 -22.59 0.27
CA ILE A 10 1.03 -22.39 1.41
C ILE A 10 1.22 -20.89 1.68
N ARG A 11 1.55 -20.11 0.65
CA ARG A 11 1.76 -18.66 0.78
C ARG A 11 0.53 -17.93 1.31
N ILE A 12 -0.65 -18.19 0.73
CA ILE A 12 -1.92 -17.56 1.12
C ILE A 12 -2.27 -17.93 2.58
N LYS A 13 -2.23 -19.22 2.93
CA LYS A 13 -2.54 -19.66 4.30
C LYS A 13 -1.53 -19.15 5.32
N ALA A 14 -0.25 -19.06 4.96
CA ALA A 14 0.77 -18.48 5.81
C ALA A 14 0.50 -17.00 6.08
N LEU A 15 0.22 -16.20 5.04
CA LEU A 15 -0.13 -14.79 5.20
C LEU A 15 -1.32 -14.59 6.14
N HIS A 16 -2.40 -15.37 5.97
CA HIS A 16 -3.60 -15.24 6.83
C HIS A 16 -3.28 -15.60 8.29
N LEU A 17 -2.48 -16.64 8.51
CA LEU A 17 -2.04 -17.01 9.85
C LEU A 17 -1.15 -15.92 10.47
N PHE A 18 -0.19 -15.37 9.71
CA PHE A 18 0.67 -14.29 10.18
C PHE A 18 -0.14 -13.03 10.50
N ALA A 19 -1.12 -12.67 9.69
CA ALA A 19 -2.01 -11.53 9.94
C ALA A 19 -2.94 -11.73 11.15
N SER A 20 -3.22 -12.97 11.54
CA SER A 20 -4.11 -13.28 12.67
C SER A 20 -3.36 -13.44 14.00
N TYR A 21 -2.15 -14.00 13.96
CA TYR A 21 -1.43 -14.43 15.15
C TYR A 21 -0.05 -13.79 15.31
N GLY A 22 0.43 -13.06 14.30
CA GLY A 22 1.80 -12.59 14.22
C GLY A 22 2.72 -13.55 13.46
N TYR A 23 3.80 -13.03 12.90
CA TYR A 23 4.79 -13.80 12.16
C TYR A 23 5.53 -14.78 13.08
N ASP A 24 5.97 -14.32 14.25
CA ASP A 24 6.78 -15.12 15.17
C ASP A 24 6.01 -16.24 15.87
N ALA A 25 4.72 -16.04 16.13
CA ALA A 25 3.85 -17.02 16.79
C ALA A 25 3.43 -18.21 15.90
N VAL A 26 3.64 -18.11 14.59
CA VAL A 26 3.19 -19.13 13.62
C VAL A 26 4.34 -20.05 13.22
N SER A 27 4.12 -21.35 13.40
CA SER A 27 5.04 -22.42 13.00
C SER A 27 4.73 -22.99 11.61
N VAL A 28 5.74 -23.56 10.96
CA VAL A 28 5.58 -24.28 9.67
C VAL A 28 4.56 -25.43 9.78
N ALA A 29 4.47 -26.08 10.94
CA ALA A 29 3.50 -27.15 11.18
C ALA A 29 2.05 -26.63 11.17
N GLN A 30 1.78 -25.45 11.75
CA GLN A 30 0.46 -24.81 11.70
C GLN A 30 0.09 -24.46 10.25
N ILE A 31 1.04 -23.94 9.47
CA ILE A 31 0.82 -23.63 8.04
C ILE A 31 0.50 -24.90 7.27
N ALA A 32 1.29 -25.97 7.43
CA ALA A 32 1.06 -27.25 6.77
C ALA A 32 -0.34 -27.82 7.10
N LYS A 33 -0.73 -27.77 8.38
CA LYS A 33 -2.07 -28.17 8.83
C LYS A 33 -3.17 -27.33 8.17
N ALA A 34 -3.01 -26.01 8.07
CA ALA A 34 -3.98 -25.12 7.44
C ALA A 34 -4.12 -25.33 5.93
N VAL A 35 -3.08 -25.83 5.27
CA VAL A 35 -3.10 -26.22 3.85
C VAL A 35 -3.67 -27.63 3.64
N GLY A 36 -3.68 -28.47 4.68
CA GLY A 36 -4.10 -29.87 4.62
C GLY A 36 -3.01 -30.82 4.14
N ILE A 37 -1.73 -30.48 4.35
CA ILE A 37 -0.58 -31.30 3.99
C ILE A 37 0.26 -31.67 5.23
N GLN A 38 1.10 -32.69 5.07
CA GLN A 38 2.09 -33.05 6.10
C GLN A 38 3.22 -32.02 6.13
N ALA A 39 3.75 -31.70 7.32
CA ALA A 39 4.84 -30.72 7.48
C ALA A 39 6.08 -31.02 6.60
N PRO A 40 6.54 -32.29 6.45
CA PRO A 40 7.61 -32.63 5.50
C PRO A 40 7.32 -32.27 4.04
N SER A 41 6.04 -32.31 3.62
CA SER A 41 5.65 -31.95 2.26
C SER A 41 5.75 -30.44 1.99
N LEU A 42 5.59 -29.61 3.02
CA LEU A 42 5.75 -28.16 2.90
C LEU A 42 7.19 -27.80 2.55
N TYR A 43 8.16 -28.50 3.14
CA TYR A 43 9.59 -28.31 2.86
C TYR A 43 10.01 -28.60 1.41
N LYS A 44 9.18 -29.30 0.63
CA LYS A 44 9.38 -29.47 -0.82
C LYS A 44 9.06 -28.21 -1.61
N HIS A 45 8.30 -27.28 -1.04
CA HIS A 45 7.88 -26.03 -1.67
C HIS A 45 8.64 -24.80 -1.17
N TYR A 46 8.99 -24.79 0.13
CA TYR A 46 9.72 -23.72 0.80
C TYR A 46 10.66 -24.31 1.84
N ALA A 47 11.95 -23.95 1.82
CA ALA A 47 12.93 -24.53 2.73
C ALA A 47 12.79 -24.05 4.18
N SER A 48 12.20 -22.87 4.39
CA SER A 48 12.02 -22.26 5.70
C SER A 48 10.75 -21.40 5.80
N LYS A 49 10.38 -20.99 7.02
CA LYS A 49 9.33 -19.97 7.27
C LYS A 49 9.70 -18.63 6.62
N GLU A 50 10.99 -18.30 6.59
CA GLU A 50 11.52 -17.10 5.98
C GLU A 50 11.36 -17.12 4.45
N ASP A 51 11.58 -18.25 3.79
CA ASP A 51 11.36 -18.38 2.34
C ASP A 51 9.89 -18.16 1.94
N ILE A 52 8.96 -18.60 2.80
CA ILE A 52 7.53 -18.33 2.61
C ILE A 52 7.28 -16.83 2.70
N PHE A 53 7.87 -16.16 3.70
CA PHE A 53 7.73 -14.73 3.91
C PHE A 53 8.32 -13.90 2.76
N HIS A 54 9.51 -14.23 2.28
CA HIS A 54 10.09 -13.61 1.09
C HIS A 54 9.23 -13.82 -0.16
N ALA A 55 8.56 -14.97 -0.27
CA ALA A 55 7.59 -15.19 -1.34
C ALA A 55 6.29 -14.41 -1.16
N ILE A 56 5.93 -14.05 0.08
CA ILE A 56 4.81 -13.14 0.35
C ILE A 56 5.17 -11.73 -0.12
N ILE A 57 6.35 -11.23 0.22
CA ILE A 57 6.83 -9.90 -0.20
C ILE A 57 6.84 -9.78 -1.73
N ARG A 58 7.44 -10.75 -2.43
CA ARG A 58 7.49 -10.73 -3.91
C ARG A 58 6.10 -10.74 -4.55
N GLU A 59 5.15 -11.47 -3.96
CA GLU A 59 3.78 -11.50 -4.45
C GLU A 59 3.07 -10.15 -4.19
N MET A 60 3.31 -9.52 -3.04
CA MET A 60 2.81 -8.19 -2.72
C MET A 60 3.32 -7.16 -3.74
N GLU A 61 4.63 -7.11 -3.98
CA GLU A 61 5.25 -6.21 -4.97
C GLU A 61 4.66 -6.42 -6.39
N GLN A 62 4.48 -7.68 -6.79
CA GLN A 62 3.87 -8.01 -8.09
C GLN A 62 2.40 -7.57 -8.18
N ARG A 63 1.62 -7.76 -7.11
CA ARG A 63 0.22 -7.34 -7.05
C ARG A 63 0.11 -5.81 -7.09
N TYR A 64 0.96 -5.12 -6.34
CA TYR A 64 1.01 -3.66 -6.35
C TYR A 64 1.33 -3.13 -7.74
N ALA A 65 2.38 -3.65 -8.39
CA ALA A 65 2.75 -3.24 -9.75
C ALA A 65 1.61 -3.49 -10.77
N GLN A 66 0.91 -4.63 -10.66
CA GLN A 66 -0.25 -4.91 -11.51
C GLN A 66 -1.43 -3.97 -11.23
N HIS A 67 -1.64 -3.56 -9.98
CA HIS A 67 -2.69 -2.60 -9.63
C HIS A 67 -2.34 -1.19 -10.13
N ALA A 68 -1.12 -0.72 -9.85
CA ALA A 68 -0.58 0.56 -10.31
C ALA A 68 -0.69 0.69 -11.84
N ALA A 69 -0.31 -0.35 -12.58
CA ALA A 69 -0.41 -0.36 -14.04
C ALA A 69 -1.84 -0.17 -14.58
N LYS A 70 -2.88 -0.64 -13.86
CA LYS A 70 -4.29 -0.42 -14.23
C LYS A 70 -4.71 1.04 -14.09
N LEU A 71 -4.03 1.78 -13.22
CA LEU A 71 -4.21 3.22 -13.02
C LEU A 71 -3.24 4.04 -13.90
N HIS A 72 -2.51 3.39 -14.80
CA HIS A 72 -1.50 3.99 -15.67
C HIS A 72 -0.36 4.69 -14.92
N ILE A 73 -0.06 4.22 -13.71
CA ILE A 73 1.13 4.62 -12.93
C ILE A 73 2.08 3.44 -12.76
N ASN A 74 3.37 3.72 -12.65
CA ASN A 74 4.36 2.81 -12.12
C ASN A 74 4.15 2.63 -10.61
N GLY A 75 3.90 3.72 -9.89
CA GLY A 75 3.64 3.73 -8.44
C GLY A 75 4.88 3.55 -7.56
N THR A 76 6.02 3.13 -8.12
CA THR A 76 7.30 3.04 -7.39
C THR A 76 8.39 3.94 -7.97
N ASP A 77 8.30 4.27 -9.26
CA ASP A 77 9.18 5.19 -9.96
C ASP A 77 8.46 6.50 -10.28
N ALA A 78 8.76 7.53 -9.50
CA ALA A 78 8.16 8.84 -9.67
C ALA A 78 8.55 9.49 -11.01
N GLU A 79 9.75 9.26 -11.54
CA GLU A 79 10.20 9.89 -12.79
C GLU A 79 9.37 9.42 -13.97
N THR A 80 9.03 8.13 -14.00
CA THR A 80 8.13 7.55 -15.01
C THR A 80 6.72 8.16 -14.93
N ASP A 81 6.27 8.53 -13.73
CA ASP A 81 4.89 9.00 -13.50
C ASP A 81 4.73 10.52 -13.60
N MET A 82 5.81 11.31 -13.58
CA MET A 82 5.78 12.78 -13.57
C MET A 82 4.84 13.39 -14.61
N MET A 83 4.94 12.93 -15.87
CA MET A 83 4.13 13.43 -16.99
C MET A 83 2.63 13.18 -16.81
N LEU A 84 2.25 12.07 -16.16
CA LEU A 84 0.85 11.81 -15.82
C LEU A 84 0.33 12.89 -14.88
N TYR A 85 1.08 13.19 -13.80
CA TYR A 85 0.67 14.17 -12.80
C TYR A 85 0.68 15.62 -13.31
N GLU A 86 1.44 15.94 -14.35
CA GLU A 86 1.34 17.26 -15.00
C GLU A 86 0.00 17.47 -15.72
N GLN A 87 -0.61 16.38 -16.22
CA GLN A 87 -1.77 16.40 -17.10
C GLN A 87 -3.07 15.95 -16.41
N ILE A 88 -2.96 15.30 -15.25
CA ILE A 88 -4.09 14.78 -14.50
C ILE A 88 -5.02 15.92 -14.05
N THR A 89 -6.32 15.71 -14.17
CA THR A 89 -7.32 16.64 -13.62
C THR A 89 -7.55 16.40 -12.14
N ASP A 90 -8.13 17.38 -11.44
CA ASP A 90 -8.51 17.24 -10.02
C ASP A 90 -9.39 16.00 -9.78
N ASP A 91 -10.39 15.75 -10.64
CA ASP A 91 -11.28 14.59 -10.52
C ASP A 91 -10.55 13.27 -10.79
N GLN A 92 -9.66 13.23 -11.78
CA GLN A 92 -8.83 12.04 -12.03
C GLN A 92 -7.88 11.74 -10.86
N LEU A 93 -7.33 12.76 -10.21
CA LEU A 93 -6.49 12.58 -9.03
C LEU A 93 -7.30 12.06 -7.84
N VAL A 94 -8.53 12.57 -7.65
CA VAL A 94 -9.46 12.05 -6.64
C VAL A 94 -9.79 10.58 -6.92
N ASP A 95 -10.16 10.25 -8.15
CA ASP A 95 -10.48 8.88 -8.54
C ASP A 95 -9.30 7.94 -8.33
N MET A 96 -8.08 8.35 -8.73
CA MET A 96 -6.87 7.57 -8.49
C MET A 96 -6.61 7.37 -6.99
N GLY A 97 -6.77 8.43 -6.18
CA GLY A 97 -6.65 8.34 -4.72
C GLY A 97 -7.63 7.35 -4.10
N LEU A 98 -8.88 7.36 -4.56
CA LEU A 98 -9.92 6.41 -4.10
C LEU A 98 -9.61 4.97 -4.51
N HIS A 99 -9.14 4.74 -5.73
CA HIS A 99 -8.76 3.40 -6.18
C HIS A 99 -7.59 2.85 -5.37
N MET A 100 -6.56 3.67 -5.13
CA MET A 100 -5.42 3.29 -4.31
C MET A 100 -5.83 3.03 -2.85
N PHE A 101 -6.66 3.90 -2.28
CA PHE A 101 -7.18 3.72 -0.92
C PHE A 101 -7.99 2.43 -0.79
N SER A 102 -8.89 2.17 -1.74
CA SER A 102 -9.68 0.94 -1.80
C SER A 102 -8.79 -0.30 -1.93
N TYR A 103 -7.76 -0.27 -2.79
CA TYR A 103 -6.80 -1.35 -2.93
C TYR A 103 -6.09 -1.70 -1.62
N PHE A 104 -5.52 -0.71 -0.95
CA PHE A 104 -4.83 -0.93 0.33
C PHE A 104 -5.78 -1.33 1.46
N LEU A 105 -7.06 -1.00 1.37
CA LEU A 105 -8.04 -1.34 2.41
C LEU A 105 -8.64 -2.74 2.20
N HIS A 106 -9.02 -3.05 0.96
CA HIS A 106 -9.90 -4.17 0.61
C HIS A 106 -9.23 -5.32 -0.12
N ASP A 107 -8.08 -5.13 -0.77
CA ASP A 107 -7.36 -6.28 -1.32
C ASP A 107 -6.91 -7.16 -0.16
N GLU A 108 -7.42 -8.40 -0.13
CA GLU A 108 -7.22 -9.33 0.99
C GLU A 108 -5.72 -9.57 1.25
N TYR A 109 -4.91 -9.57 0.20
CA TYR A 109 -3.47 -9.78 0.29
C TYR A 109 -2.77 -8.57 0.91
N GLU A 110 -3.02 -7.37 0.37
CA GLU A 110 -2.45 -6.11 0.89
C GLU A 110 -2.89 -5.83 2.33
N SER A 111 -4.19 -5.95 2.60
CA SER A 111 -4.76 -5.68 3.92
C SER A 111 -4.18 -6.63 4.97
N SER A 112 -4.06 -7.93 4.64
CA SER A 112 -3.43 -8.91 5.54
C SER A 112 -1.95 -8.64 5.75
N PHE A 113 -1.23 -8.26 4.69
CA PHE A 113 0.21 -7.95 4.77
C PHE A 113 0.47 -6.72 5.63
N ARG A 114 -0.27 -5.63 5.41
CA ARG A 114 -0.20 -4.41 6.23
C ARG A 114 -0.47 -4.71 7.70
N LYS A 115 -1.57 -5.42 8.00
CA LYS A 115 -1.95 -5.77 9.38
C LYS A 115 -0.88 -6.61 10.08
N MET A 116 -0.33 -7.61 9.38
CA MET A 116 0.79 -8.40 9.89
C MET A 116 1.98 -7.52 10.28
N LEU A 117 2.44 -6.65 9.38
CA LEU A 117 3.57 -5.77 9.64
C LEU A 117 3.30 -4.80 10.80
N ASN A 118 2.09 -4.24 10.86
CA ASN A 118 1.69 -3.32 11.92
C ASN A 118 1.65 -4.01 13.31
N MET A 119 1.26 -5.29 13.38
CA MET A 119 1.29 -6.07 14.61
C MET A 119 2.71 -6.41 15.06
N GLU A 120 3.58 -6.81 14.12
CA GLU A 120 4.92 -7.33 14.44
C GLU A 120 5.96 -6.24 14.69
N ARG A 121 5.75 -5.00 14.22
CA ARG A 121 6.77 -3.93 14.29
C ARG A 121 7.29 -3.59 15.69
N TYR A 122 6.57 -3.95 16.75
CA TYR A 122 7.00 -3.71 18.13
C TYR A 122 7.88 -4.81 18.73
N HIS A 123 7.96 -5.97 18.05
CA HIS A 123 8.66 -7.16 18.55
C HIS A 123 9.71 -7.68 17.56
N ASN A 124 9.55 -7.38 16.27
CA ASN A 124 10.45 -7.82 15.21
C ASN A 124 11.01 -6.63 14.43
N LYS A 125 12.29 -6.33 14.63
CA LYS A 125 12.96 -5.18 14.01
C LYS A 125 12.94 -5.25 12.48
N GLN A 126 13.13 -6.43 11.90
CA GLN A 126 13.16 -6.59 10.45
C GLN A 126 11.79 -6.24 9.82
N LEU A 127 10.70 -6.65 10.48
CA LEU A 127 9.34 -6.33 10.04
C LEU A 127 8.98 -4.87 10.30
N ALA A 128 9.50 -4.27 11.37
CA ALA A 128 9.40 -2.84 11.61
C ALA A 128 10.09 -2.01 10.52
N ASP A 129 11.32 -2.38 10.15
CA ASP A 129 12.10 -1.71 9.11
C ASP A 129 11.38 -1.83 7.76
N LEU A 130 10.80 -2.99 7.45
CA LEU A 130 10.00 -3.19 6.24
C LEU A 130 8.72 -2.34 6.23
N PHE A 131 8.00 -2.27 7.35
CA PHE A 131 6.82 -1.41 7.47
C PHE A 131 7.18 0.07 7.28
N GLN A 132 8.25 0.52 7.93
CA GLN A 132 8.75 1.88 7.86
C GLN A 132 9.13 2.24 6.42
N LYS A 133 9.87 1.36 5.75
CA LYS A 133 10.28 1.53 4.37
C LYS A 133 9.09 1.63 3.42
N GLN A 134 8.19 0.65 3.46
CA GLN A 134 7.08 0.53 2.51
C GLN A 134 6.02 1.63 2.65
N TYR A 135 5.58 1.91 3.89
CA TYR A 135 4.43 2.79 4.13
C TYR A 135 4.83 4.22 4.50
N PHE A 136 6.11 4.51 4.73
CA PHE A 136 6.53 5.89 5.00
C PHE A 136 7.66 6.33 4.10
N GLU A 137 8.81 5.66 4.10
CA GLU A 137 9.98 6.17 3.39
C GLU A 137 9.75 6.21 1.87
N ASP A 138 9.36 5.09 1.27
CA ASP A 138 9.18 4.97 -0.17
C ASP A 138 7.97 5.79 -0.64
N ALA A 139 6.86 5.74 0.10
CA ALA A 139 5.66 6.54 -0.20
C ALA A 139 5.93 8.05 -0.17
N ILE A 140 6.61 8.54 0.88
CA ILE A 140 6.95 9.97 1.00
C ILE A 140 8.01 10.36 -0.03
N ALA A 141 8.99 9.49 -0.32
CA ALA A 141 10.01 9.75 -1.34
C ALA A 141 9.38 9.89 -2.73
N TYR A 142 8.51 8.96 -3.12
CA TYR A 142 7.77 9.01 -4.38
C TYR A 142 7.00 10.33 -4.52
N GLN A 143 6.20 10.68 -3.51
CA GLN A 143 5.41 11.92 -3.53
C GLN A 143 6.26 13.19 -3.47
N THR A 144 7.41 13.15 -2.78
CA THR A 144 8.36 14.27 -2.76
C THR A 144 8.86 14.58 -4.15
N MET A 145 9.22 13.54 -4.93
CA MET A 145 9.69 13.71 -6.30
C MET A 145 8.59 14.26 -7.23
N ILE A 146 7.36 13.73 -7.12
CA ILE A 146 6.21 14.24 -7.87
C ILE A 146 5.95 15.72 -7.52
N PHE A 147 5.85 16.07 -6.24
CA PHE A 147 5.57 17.45 -5.85
C PHE A 147 6.70 18.41 -6.20
N GLN A 148 7.96 17.98 -6.09
CA GLN A 148 9.11 18.77 -6.55
C GLN A 148 8.97 19.10 -8.04
N HIS A 149 8.64 18.11 -8.86
CA HIS A 149 8.44 18.29 -10.28
C HIS A 149 7.26 19.23 -10.58
N LEU A 150 6.10 19.05 -9.95
CA LEU A 150 4.93 19.92 -10.14
C LEU A 150 5.18 21.37 -9.71
N MET A 151 6.02 21.60 -8.69
CA MET A 151 6.46 22.95 -8.31
C MET A 151 7.37 23.58 -9.37
N GLN A 152 8.29 22.80 -9.96
CA GLN A 152 9.18 23.27 -11.04
C GLN A 152 8.37 23.59 -12.31
N ALA A 153 7.37 22.77 -12.63
CA ALA A 153 6.43 22.98 -13.73
C ALA A 153 5.43 24.13 -13.48
N LYS A 154 5.47 24.78 -12.30
CA LYS A 154 4.57 25.86 -11.88
C LYS A 154 3.09 25.45 -11.89
N ILE A 155 2.82 24.18 -11.62
CA ILE A 155 1.47 23.66 -11.37
C ILE A 155 1.12 23.89 -9.89
N LEU A 156 2.05 23.58 -8.99
CA LEU A 156 1.94 23.85 -7.56
C LEU A 156 2.79 25.05 -7.13
N LYS A 157 2.34 25.73 -6.07
CA LYS A 157 3.04 26.84 -5.43
C LYS A 157 4.44 26.39 -4.97
N PRO A 158 5.47 27.24 -5.05
CA PRO A 158 6.79 26.90 -4.57
C PRO A 158 6.78 26.63 -3.06
N GLY A 159 7.52 25.63 -2.62
CA GLY A 159 7.59 25.22 -1.21
C GLY A 159 8.63 24.14 -0.97
N ASN A 160 8.59 23.52 0.21
CA ASN A 160 9.40 22.35 0.51
C ASN A 160 8.66 21.07 0.07
N PRO A 161 9.12 20.35 -0.97
CA PRO A 161 8.37 19.24 -1.56
C PRO A 161 8.16 18.08 -0.57
N LYS A 162 9.12 17.81 0.32
CA LYS A 162 9.00 16.76 1.34
C LYS A 162 7.93 17.10 2.39
N THR A 163 7.86 18.36 2.80
CA THR A 163 6.82 18.83 3.75
C THR A 163 5.45 18.73 3.10
N THR A 164 5.32 19.13 1.84
CA THR A 164 4.10 19.00 1.04
C THR A 164 3.69 17.54 0.88
N ALA A 165 4.65 16.63 0.64
CA ALA A 165 4.41 15.19 0.60
C ALA A 165 3.85 14.65 1.92
N ILE A 166 4.43 15.01 3.07
CA ILE A 166 3.92 14.60 4.38
C ILE A 166 2.50 15.13 4.62
N GLN A 167 2.24 16.40 4.30
CA GLN A 167 0.92 17.01 4.45
C GLN A 167 -0.14 16.31 3.59
N PHE A 168 0.25 15.85 2.40
CA PHE A 168 -0.64 15.09 1.52
C PHE A 168 -0.83 13.65 1.99
N TYR A 169 0.24 12.95 2.34
CA TYR A 169 0.22 11.52 2.67
C TYR A 169 -0.41 11.21 4.03
N ALA A 170 -0.08 11.99 5.06
CA ALA A 170 -0.41 11.64 6.44
C ALA A 170 -1.91 11.48 6.69
N PRO A 171 -2.80 12.34 6.14
CA PRO A 171 -4.25 12.12 6.27
C PRO A 171 -4.72 10.84 5.58
N ILE A 172 -4.17 10.49 4.41
CA ILE A 172 -4.53 9.26 3.68
C ILE A 172 -4.19 8.03 4.51
N PHE A 173 -2.97 7.98 5.05
CA PHE A 173 -2.52 6.87 5.89
C PHE A 173 -3.32 6.78 7.20
N LEU A 174 -3.61 7.91 7.85
CA LEU A 174 -4.46 7.95 9.04
C LEU A 174 -5.85 7.38 8.78
N LEU A 175 -6.47 7.73 7.65
CA LEU A 175 -7.78 7.21 7.27
C LEU A 175 -7.74 5.69 7.05
N LEU A 176 -6.68 5.14 6.48
CA LEU A 176 -6.50 3.68 6.34
C LEU A 176 -6.45 2.98 7.70
N GLU A 177 -5.65 3.48 8.64
CA GLU A 177 -5.54 2.92 9.99
C GLU A 177 -6.86 3.02 10.77
N LEU A 178 -7.60 4.12 10.60
CA LEU A 178 -8.93 4.28 11.21
C LEU A 178 -9.91 3.24 10.67
N CYS A 179 -9.91 2.98 9.37
CA CYS A 179 -10.76 1.94 8.76
C CYS A 179 -10.41 0.54 9.27
N ASP A 180 -9.13 0.22 9.45
CA ASP A 180 -8.69 -1.07 10.01
C ASP A 180 -9.26 -1.32 11.41
N SER A 181 -9.37 -0.27 12.23
CA SER A 181 -9.94 -0.35 13.57
C SER A 181 -11.47 -0.25 13.63
N ARG A 182 -12.10 0.34 12.61
CA ARG A 182 -13.54 0.68 12.58
C ARG A 182 -14.10 0.55 11.17
N ALA A 183 -14.53 -0.65 10.78
CA ALA A 183 -15.10 -0.89 9.45
C ALA A 183 -16.28 0.06 9.09
N ALA A 184 -17.11 0.44 10.07
CA ALA A 184 -18.21 1.38 9.85
C ALA A 184 -17.76 2.81 9.48
N PHE A 185 -16.49 3.17 9.71
CA PHE A 185 -15.92 4.48 9.39
C PHE A 185 -15.58 4.63 7.90
N GLU A 186 -15.55 3.54 7.13
CA GLU A 186 -15.09 3.57 5.74
C GLU A 186 -15.83 4.59 4.87
N ARG A 187 -17.16 4.69 5.00
CA ARG A 187 -17.95 5.66 4.23
C ARG A 187 -17.53 7.10 4.53
N GLU A 188 -17.24 7.39 5.79
CA GLU A 188 -16.76 8.71 6.22
C GLU A 188 -15.32 8.94 5.75
N ALA A 189 -14.46 7.93 5.85
CA ALA A 189 -13.09 8.00 5.38
C ALA A 189 -12.99 8.29 3.88
N ILE A 190 -13.84 7.67 3.05
CA ILE A 190 -13.93 7.93 1.61
C ILE A 190 -14.29 9.40 1.36
N ALA A 191 -15.29 9.93 2.07
CA ALA A 191 -15.69 11.33 1.92
C ALA A 191 -14.58 12.30 2.35
N LEU A 192 -13.90 12.00 3.47
CA LEU A 192 -12.77 12.78 3.96
C LEU A 192 -11.57 12.74 3.01
N LEU A 193 -11.30 11.59 2.38
CA LEU A 193 -10.23 11.45 1.40
C LEU A 193 -10.49 12.31 0.16
N GLN A 194 -11.73 12.29 -0.36
CA GLN A 194 -12.12 13.15 -1.49
C GLN A 194 -11.93 14.63 -1.16
N GLU A 195 -12.42 15.06 0.00
CA GLU A 195 -12.30 16.46 0.45
C GLU A 195 -10.83 16.83 0.68
N HIS A 196 -10.03 15.94 1.29
CA HIS A 196 -8.61 16.15 1.52
C HIS A 196 -7.85 16.41 0.21
N ILE A 197 -8.05 15.56 -0.82
CA ILE A 197 -7.37 15.73 -2.12
C ILE A 197 -7.78 17.07 -2.75
N ARG A 198 -9.09 17.39 -2.79
CA ARG A 198 -9.59 18.65 -3.37
C ARG A 198 -9.10 19.88 -2.61
N GLN A 199 -9.16 19.84 -1.29
CA GLN A 199 -8.70 20.93 -0.43
C GLN A 199 -7.19 21.13 -0.58
N PHE A 200 -6.42 20.04 -0.65
CA PHE A 200 -4.99 20.11 -0.89
C PHE A 200 -4.67 20.80 -2.22
N LEU A 201 -5.33 20.42 -3.31
CA LEU A 201 -5.16 21.06 -4.61
C LEU A 201 -5.55 22.54 -4.56
N LYS A 202 -6.71 22.88 -3.98
CA LYS A 202 -7.17 24.27 -3.82
C LYS A 202 -6.15 25.14 -3.07
N LEU A 203 -5.49 24.60 -2.03
CA LEU A 203 -4.52 25.32 -1.22
C LEU A 203 -3.15 25.43 -1.89
N ASN A 204 -2.74 24.44 -2.67
CA ASN A 204 -1.38 24.34 -3.19
C ASN A 204 -1.23 24.66 -4.68
N SER A 205 -2.30 24.61 -5.49
CA SER A 205 -2.23 24.89 -6.93
C SER A 205 -2.01 26.39 -7.21
N ILE A 206 -1.27 26.70 -8.28
CA ILE A 206 -1.03 28.09 -8.74
C ILE A 206 -2.24 28.62 -9.50
N LYS A 207 -2.96 27.75 -10.23
CA LYS A 207 -4.22 28.12 -10.87
C LYS A 207 -5.32 28.13 -9.81
N GLN A 208 -5.91 29.30 -9.54
CA GLN A 208 -7.27 29.32 -8.99
C GLN A 208 -8.16 28.60 -10.01
N THR A 209 -8.90 27.60 -9.55
CA THR A 209 -10.07 27.09 -10.25
C THR A 209 -11.00 28.27 -10.49
N ALA A 210 -10.89 28.89 -11.66
CA ALA A 210 -12.00 29.61 -12.25
C ALA A 210 -13.04 28.53 -12.53
N GLY A 211 -14.04 28.45 -11.64
CA GLY A 211 -15.17 27.56 -11.84
C GLY A 211 -15.82 27.89 -13.18
N ASN A 212 -15.99 26.86 -14.01
CA ASN A 212 -17.03 26.79 -15.01
C ASN A 212 -18.02 25.72 -14.56
#